data_AF-A0A8J8H1Q0-F1
#
_entry.id   AF-A0A8J8H1Q0-F1
#
_cell.length_a   1.000
_cell.length_b   1.000
_cell.length_c   1.000
_cell.angle_alpha   90.00
_cell.angle_beta   90.00
_cell.angle_gamma   90.00
#
_symmetry.space_group_name_H-M   'P 1'
#
loop_
_entity.id
_entity.type
_entity.pdbx_description
1 polymer ?
#
loop_
_entity_poly.entity_id
_entity_poly.type
_entity_poly.pdbx_seq_one_letter_code
_entity_poly.pdbx_strand_id
1 'polypeptide(L)'
;MAVVKALELAVALIALVTLPCAIAAMICADELIVSVRDSLRRRREHWLEQRTLHQMERSLTPPRAFLAPVAALFATAPTAPVAAGTGRGGVPEEEAPHGWLAMPAAVWASITARLQEATVPPPPPSASSHPPFERIAADLRRLGADRLGIGQRNDVWHGAVERAYDVKLREACRALGIAEHLEELTDMDREIERLRIEGELIAAGVRLR
;
A
#
# COMPACT_ATOMS: atom_id res chain seq x y z
N MET A 1 1.91 -19.95 -60.52
CA MET A 1 2.26 -20.95 -59.49
C MET A 1 3.03 -20.34 -58.31
N ALA A 2 4.13 -19.61 -58.52
CA ALA A 2 4.91 -19.01 -57.42
C ALA A 2 4.12 -17.98 -56.58
N VAL A 3 3.36 -17.09 -57.25
CA VAL A 3 2.52 -16.07 -56.59
C VAL A 3 1.43 -16.71 -55.70
N VAL A 4 0.84 -17.82 -56.16
CA VAL A 4 -0.20 -18.54 -55.40
C VAL A 4 0.40 -19.15 -54.13
N LYS A 5 1.56 -19.81 -54.23
CA LYS A 5 2.26 -20.36 -53.06
C LYS A 5 2.74 -19.28 -52.07
N ALA A 6 3.17 -18.13 -52.58
CA ALA A 6 3.53 -17.00 -51.73
C ALA A 6 2.30 -16.44 -50.98
N LEU A 7 1.14 -16.40 -51.63
CA LEU A 7 -0.12 -16.00 -51.00
C LEU A 7 -0.55 -16.99 -49.92
N GLU A 8 -0.47 -18.30 -50.19
CA GLU A 8 -0.81 -19.35 -49.22
C GLU A 8 0.08 -19.28 -47.97
N LEU A 9 1.39 -19.10 -48.15
CA LEU A 9 2.32 -18.95 -47.02
C LEU A 9 2.05 -17.68 -46.21
N ALA A 10 1.73 -16.56 -46.87
CA ALA A 10 1.40 -15.31 -46.19
C ALA A 10 0.13 -15.45 -45.33
N VAL A 11 -0.92 -16.10 -45.86
CA VAL A 11 -2.16 -16.36 -45.12
C VAL A 11 -1.91 -17.30 -43.93
N ALA A 12 -1.13 -18.36 -44.13
CA ALA A 12 -0.78 -19.30 -43.05
C ALA A 12 0.01 -18.62 -41.92
N LEU A 13 0.96 -17.74 -42.24
CA LEU A 13 1.72 -16.96 -41.26
C LEU A 13 0.83 -15.98 -40.49
N ILE A 14 -0.06 -15.27 -41.18
CA ILE A 14 -1.01 -14.35 -40.54
C ILE A 14 -1.94 -15.13 -39.60
N ALA A 15 -2.45 -16.29 -40.01
CA ALA A 15 -3.30 -17.12 -39.16
C ALA A 15 -2.54 -17.63 -37.92
N LEU A 16 -1.28 -18.04 -38.10
CA LEU A 16 -0.44 -18.54 -37.00
C LEU A 16 -0.16 -17.46 -35.95
N VAL A 17 -0.02 -16.20 -36.35
CA VAL A 17 0.23 -15.07 -35.43
C VAL A 17 -1.07 -14.54 -34.83
N THR A 18 -2.15 -14.46 -35.60
CA THR A 18 -3.41 -13.86 -35.14
C THR A 18 -4.19 -14.77 -34.19
N LEU A 19 -4.08 -16.10 -34.34
CA LEU A 19 -4.76 -17.08 -33.47
C LEU A 19 -4.37 -16.95 -31.98
N PRO A 20 -3.08 -16.98 -31.56
CA PRO A 20 -2.71 -16.83 -30.16
C PRO A 20 -3.04 -15.43 -29.61
N CYS A 21 -2.94 -14.38 -30.43
CA CYS A 21 -3.38 -13.04 -30.03
C CYS A 21 -4.89 -12.98 -29.77
N ALA A 22 -5.70 -13.62 -30.60
CA ALA A 22 -7.15 -13.70 -30.41
C ALA A 22 -7.52 -14.51 -29.16
N ILE A 23 -6.82 -15.62 -28.89
CA ILE A 23 -7.02 -16.42 -27.67
C ILE A 23 -6.65 -15.60 -26.43
N ALA A 24 -5.53 -14.89 -26.44
CA ALA A 24 -5.13 -14.02 -25.34
C ALA A 24 -6.16 -12.89 -25.11
N ALA A 25 -6.64 -12.26 -26.18
CA ALA A 25 -7.69 -11.23 -26.09
C ALA A 25 -9.00 -11.78 -25.50
N MET A 26 -9.39 -12.99 -25.86
CA MET A 26 -10.58 -13.66 -25.31
C MET A 26 -10.43 -13.97 -23.82
N ILE A 27 -9.29 -14.51 -23.39
CA ILE A 27 -9.02 -14.80 -21.97
C ILE A 27 -8.97 -13.50 -21.16
N CYS A 28 -8.29 -12.48 -21.68
CA CYS A 28 -8.25 -11.16 -21.04
C CYS A 28 -9.63 -10.50 -20.99
N ALA A 29 -10.48 -10.71 -22.00
CA ALA A 29 -11.85 -10.20 -22.00
C ALA A 29 -12.71 -10.88 -20.94
N ASP A 30 -12.57 -12.20 -20.73
CA ASP A 30 -13.35 -12.93 -19.71
C ASP A 30 -13.00 -12.47 -18.29
N GLU A 31 -11.71 -12.35 -17.99
CA GLU A 31 -11.21 -11.79 -16.71
C GLU A 31 -11.66 -10.34 -16.50
N LEU A 32 -11.65 -9.52 -17.57
CA LEU A 32 -12.18 -8.16 -17.53
C LEU A 32 -13.68 -8.14 -17.26
N ILE A 33 -14.45 -9.03 -17.88
CA ILE A 33 -15.90 -9.11 -17.71
C ILE A 33 -16.24 -9.51 -16.27
N VAL A 34 -15.54 -10.50 -15.71
CA VAL A 34 -15.71 -10.92 -14.32
C VAL A 34 -15.34 -9.78 -13.37
N SER A 35 -14.18 -9.15 -13.55
CA SER A 35 -13.72 -8.03 -12.72
C SER A 35 -14.65 -6.82 -12.77
N VAL A 36 -15.16 -6.46 -13.96
CA VAL A 36 -16.12 -5.36 -14.14
C VAL A 36 -17.45 -5.70 -13.49
N ARG A 37 -17.93 -6.94 -13.64
CA ARG A 37 -19.18 -7.39 -13.01
C ARG A 37 -19.10 -7.33 -11.49
N ASP A 38 -17.98 -7.77 -10.92
CA ASP A 38 -17.76 -7.76 -9.48
C ASP A 38 -17.60 -6.32 -8.96
N SER A 39 -16.90 -5.46 -9.71
CA SER A 39 -16.78 -4.04 -9.39
C SER A 39 -18.11 -3.29 -9.43
N LEU A 40 -18.98 -3.62 -10.39
CA LEU A 40 -20.34 -3.05 -10.46
C LEU A 40 -21.22 -3.52 -9.30
N ARG A 41 -21.07 -4.79 -8.87
CA ARG A 41 -21.80 -5.33 -7.72
C ARG A 41 -21.39 -4.64 -6.42
N ARG A 42 -20.08 -4.51 -6.18
CA ARG A 42 -19.51 -3.75 -5.04
C ARG A 42 -20.00 -2.30 -5.01
N ARG A 43 -19.99 -1.63 -6.16
CA ARG A 43 -20.43 -0.23 -6.26
C ARG A 43 -21.93 -0.06 -6.00
N ARG A 44 -22.73 -1.07 -6.34
CA ARG A 44 -24.17 -1.08 -6.10
C ARG A 44 -24.49 -1.30 -4.62
N GLU A 45 -23.77 -2.19 -3.96
CA GLU A 45 -23.93 -2.48 -2.53
C GLU A 45 -23.54 -1.24 -1.70
N HIS A 46 -22.43 -0.58 -2.01
CA HIS A 46 -22.07 0.69 -1.36
C HIS A 46 -23.08 1.83 -1.60
N TRP A 47 -23.69 1.90 -2.77
CA TRP A 47 -24.74 2.89 -3.04
C TRP A 47 -25.98 2.67 -2.17
N LEU A 48 -26.30 1.42 -1.85
CA LEU A 48 -27.42 1.06 -0.99
C LEU A 48 -27.08 1.30 0.48
N GLU A 49 -25.88 0.93 0.92
CA GLU A 49 -25.39 1.19 2.27
C GLU A 49 -25.35 2.68 2.58
N GLN A 50 -24.87 3.51 1.65
CA GLN A 50 -24.85 4.96 1.82
C GLN A 50 -26.26 5.54 2.00
N ARG A 51 -27.27 5.03 1.30
CA ARG A 51 -28.66 5.45 1.51
C ARG A 51 -29.17 5.05 2.89
N THR A 52 -28.86 3.83 3.32
CA THR A 52 -29.28 3.32 4.63
C THR A 52 -28.60 4.08 5.77
N LEU A 53 -27.29 4.35 5.66
CA LEU A 53 -26.55 5.14 6.64
C LEU A 53 -27.06 6.57 6.69
N HIS A 54 -27.31 7.21 5.55
CA HIS A 54 -27.84 8.57 5.53
C HIS A 54 -29.27 8.63 6.11
N GLN A 55 -30.05 7.56 5.95
CA GLN A 55 -31.35 7.41 6.60
C GLN A 55 -31.23 7.21 8.12
N MET A 56 -30.28 6.39 8.57
CA MET A 56 -29.98 6.19 9.99
C MET A 56 -29.48 7.48 10.64
N GLU A 57 -28.55 8.19 10.01
CA GLU A 57 -28.03 9.48 10.46
C GLU A 57 -29.15 10.50 10.62
N ARG A 58 -30.06 10.57 9.62
CA ARG A 58 -31.22 11.46 9.67
C ARG A 58 -32.19 11.12 10.82
N SER A 59 -32.29 9.85 11.20
CA SER A 59 -33.09 9.39 12.36
C SER A 59 -32.41 9.67 13.71
N LEU A 60 -31.08 9.75 13.74
CA LEU A 60 -30.27 9.98 14.93
C LEU A 60 -30.02 11.46 15.22
N THR A 61 -30.17 12.35 14.25
CA THR A 61 -30.23 13.80 14.49
C THR A 61 -31.64 14.22 14.90
N PRO A 62 -31.95 14.38 16.20
CA PRO A 62 -33.18 15.04 16.60
C PRO A 62 -33.15 16.49 16.10
N PRO A 63 -34.30 17.09 15.75
CA PRO A 63 -34.37 18.50 15.39
C PRO A 63 -33.74 19.33 16.52
N ARG A 64 -32.80 20.20 16.15
CA ARG A 64 -31.93 21.04 17.02
C ARG A 64 -32.64 21.86 18.11
N ALA A 65 -33.97 21.82 18.20
CA ALA A 65 -34.76 22.50 19.21
C ALA A 65 -34.54 21.96 20.64
N PHE A 66 -34.00 20.75 20.83
CA PHE A 66 -33.92 20.13 22.16
C PHE A 66 -32.61 20.36 22.94
N LEU A 67 -31.55 20.87 22.29
CA LEU A 67 -30.21 20.99 22.91
C LEU A 67 -29.74 22.44 23.15
N ALA A 68 -30.58 23.43 22.86
CA ALA A 68 -30.27 24.85 23.09
C ALA A 68 -29.97 25.22 24.57
N PRO A 69 -30.61 24.64 25.62
CA PRO A 69 -30.40 25.15 26.98
C PRO A 69 -29.07 24.71 27.60
N VAL A 70 -28.50 23.58 27.17
CA VAL A 70 -27.33 22.96 27.83
C VAL A 70 -26.01 23.44 27.22
N ALA A 71 -25.97 23.71 25.91
CA ALA A 71 -24.77 24.21 25.25
C ALA A 71 -24.36 25.62 25.75
N ALA A 72 -25.31 26.41 26.26
CA ALA A 72 -25.04 27.73 26.81
C ALA A 72 -24.33 27.70 28.18
N LEU A 73 -24.40 26.59 28.92
CA LEU A 73 -23.80 26.48 30.26
C LEU A 73 -22.29 26.18 30.24
N PHE A 74 -21.75 25.71 29.12
CA PHE A 74 -20.34 25.29 29.02
C PHE A 74 -19.46 26.22 28.15
N ALA A 75 -20.02 27.29 27.61
CA ALA A 75 -19.24 28.30 26.88
C ALA A 75 -18.48 29.20 27.86
N THR A 76 -17.39 28.67 28.42
CA THR A 76 -16.37 29.46 29.11
C THR A 76 -15.50 30.16 28.08
N ALA A 77 -15.50 31.50 28.11
CA ALA A 77 -14.63 32.32 27.28
C ALA A 77 -13.18 32.26 27.76
N PRO A 78 -12.21 32.29 26.84
CA PRO A 78 -11.00 33.06 27.11
C PRO A 78 -10.57 33.96 25.93
N THR A 79 -10.45 35.24 26.28
CA THR A 79 -9.38 36.20 25.94
C THR A 79 -8.46 35.91 24.73
N ALA A 80 -8.48 36.86 23.79
CA ALA A 80 -7.37 37.20 22.89
C ALA A 80 -6.81 38.60 23.31
N PRO A 81 -5.74 39.15 22.70
CA PRO A 81 -4.62 38.57 21.95
C PRO A 81 -3.23 39.01 22.51
N VAL A 82 -2.14 38.31 22.18
CA VAL A 82 -0.77 38.83 22.31
C VAL A 82 -0.05 38.73 20.97
N ALA A 83 0.62 39.83 20.63
CA ALA A 83 1.20 40.16 19.35
C ALA A 83 2.69 39.79 19.21
N ALA A 84 3.11 39.76 17.94
CA ALA A 84 4.41 40.13 17.39
C ALA A 84 5.62 39.19 17.56
N GLY A 85 6.27 38.88 16.42
CA GLY A 85 7.55 38.19 16.34
C GLY A 85 7.99 37.86 14.92
N THR A 86 8.29 38.88 14.12
CA THR A 86 8.97 38.82 12.82
C THR A 86 10.44 38.39 12.98
N GLY A 87 10.89 37.41 12.20
CA GLY A 87 12.29 36.95 12.19
C GLY A 87 12.68 36.29 10.87
N ARG A 88 13.06 37.13 9.91
CA ARG A 88 13.64 36.80 8.60
C ARG A 88 15.10 36.35 8.78
N GLY A 89 15.45 35.15 8.32
CA GLY A 89 16.83 34.66 8.22
C GLY A 89 17.03 33.93 6.90
N GLY A 90 17.67 34.60 5.93
CA GLY A 90 18.06 34.02 4.66
C GLY A 90 19.30 33.14 4.81
N VAL A 91 19.29 32.02 4.08
CA VAL A 91 20.46 31.15 3.88
C VAL A 91 20.83 31.26 2.39
N PRO A 92 22.12 31.42 2.06
CA PRO A 92 22.55 31.73 0.70
C PRO A 92 22.33 30.55 -0.26
N GLU A 93 21.93 30.96 -1.45
CA GLU A 93 21.91 30.24 -2.72
C GLU A 93 23.35 29.83 -3.08
N GLU A 94 23.69 28.56 -2.85
CA GLU A 94 24.94 27.96 -3.32
C GLU A 94 24.64 27.00 -4.47
N GLU A 95 24.81 27.57 -5.65
CA GLU A 95 24.71 27.00 -6.98
C GLU A 95 25.79 25.91 -7.15
N ALA A 96 25.38 24.63 -7.19
CA ALA A 96 26.27 23.52 -7.50
C ALA A 96 25.82 22.81 -8.80
N PRO A 97 26.74 22.61 -9.76
CA PRO A 97 26.42 22.17 -11.11
C PRO A 97 26.10 20.68 -11.20
N HIS A 98 25.21 20.37 -12.13
CA HIS A 98 24.71 19.04 -12.43
C HIS A 98 25.81 18.15 -13.03
N GLY A 99 26.22 17.10 -12.32
CA GLY A 99 27.14 16.10 -12.82
C GLY A 99 27.29 14.92 -11.85
N TRP A 100 26.58 13.82 -12.10
CA TRP A 100 26.55 12.58 -11.30
C TRP A 100 27.90 11.82 -11.23
N LEU A 101 29.00 12.42 -11.71
CA LEU A 101 30.33 11.82 -11.77
C LEU A 101 31.38 12.51 -10.87
N ALA A 102 30.98 13.48 -10.04
CA ALA A 102 31.88 14.12 -9.07
C ALA A 102 31.62 13.64 -7.62
N MET A 103 31.67 12.32 -7.39
CA MET A 103 31.71 11.81 -6.01
C MET A 103 33.15 11.93 -5.46
N PRO A 104 33.38 12.54 -4.28
CA PRO A 104 34.71 12.63 -3.68
C PRO A 104 35.29 11.25 -3.38
N ALA A 105 36.59 11.05 -3.65
CA ALA A 105 37.31 9.78 -3.44
C ALA A 105 37.15 9.17 -2.02
N ALA A 106 36.85 10.00 -1.01
CA ALA A 106 36.54 9.57 0.36
C ALA A 106 35.29 8.66 0.46
N VAL A 107 34.31 8.85 -0.42
CA VAL A 107 33.10 8.02 -0.48
C VAL A 107 33.45 6.61 -0.98
N TRP A 108 34.33 6.50 -1.99
CA TRP A 108 34.79 5.21 -2.50
C TRP A 108 35.62 4.44 -1.47
N ALA A 109 36.50 5.11 -0.73
CA ALA A 109 37.29 4.48 0.34
C ALA A 109 36.41 3.89 1.47
N SER A 110 35.27 4.52 1.75
CA SER A 110 34.31 4.08 2.78
C SER A 110 33.56 2.81 2.38
N ILE A 111 33.28 2.65 1.09
CA ILE A 111 32.56 1.51 0.53
C ILE A 111 33.47 0.28 0.51
N THR A 112 34.74 0.43 0.15
CA THR A 112 35.70 -0.68 0.09
C THR A 112 36.11 -1.20 1.48
N ALA A 113 36.20 -0.33 2.49
CA ALA A 113 36.47 -0.74 3.87
C ALA A 113 35.37 -1.68 4.42
N ARG A 114 34.10 -1.40 4.12
CA ARG A 114 32.96 -2.25 4.50
C ARG A 114 32.93 -3.62 3.83
N LEU A 115 33.58 -3.77 2.69
CA LEU A 115 33.68 -5.05 2.00
C LEU A 115 34.79 -5.94 2.59
N GLN A 116 35.87 -5.36 3.14
CA GLN A 116 36.93 -6.12 3.80
C GLN A 116 36.51 -6.66 5.17
N GLU A 117 35.65 -5.93 5.88
CA GLU A 117 35.12 -6.33 7.20
C GLU A 117 34.23 -7.59 7.13
N ALA A 118 33.74 -7.96 5.94
CA ALA A 118 32.93 -9.15 5.72
C ALA A 118 33.73 -10.48 5.68
N THR A 119 35.06 -10.44 5.80
CA THR A 119 35.93 -11.64 5.66
C THR A 119 36.55 -12.14 6.97
N VAL A 120 36.25 -11.52 8.12
CA VAL A 120 36.70 -12.03 9.43
C VAL A 120 35.68 -13.05 9.97
N PRO A 121 36.07 -14.31 10.24
CA PRO A 121 35.17 -15.31 10.79
C PRO A 121 34.73 -14.91 12.22
N PRO A 122 33.44 -14.99 12.55
CA PRO A 122 32.91 -14.48 13.81
C PRO A 122 33.34 -15.33 15.02
N PRO A 123 33.58 -14.71 16.20
CA PRO A 123 33.72 -15.44 17.46
C PRO A 123 32.40 -16.17 17.84
N PRO A 124 32.46 -17.21 18.69
CA PRO A 124 31.30 -18.06 18.97
C PRO A 124 30.11 -17.27 19.54
N PRO A 125 28.87 -17.67 19.21
CA PRO A 125 27.69 -16.84 19.43
C PRO A 125 27.36 -16.72 20.92
N SER A 126 27.45 -15.50 21.45
CA SER A 126 26.71 -15.09 22.64
C SER A 126 25.21 -15.08 22.31
N ALA A 127 24.43 -15.86 23.07
CA ALA A 127 22.97 -15.91 22.97
C ALA A 127 22.34 -14.55 23.34
N SER A 128 22.20 -13.66 22.35
CA SER A 128 21.25 -12.56 22.36
C SER A 128 20.34 -12.73 21.13
N SER A 129 19.23 -13.43 21.35
CA SER A 129 18.19 -13.71 20.36
C SER A 129 17.40 -12.45 20.04
N HIS A 130 17.78 -11.70 19.01
CA HIS A 130 16.83 -10.87 18.26
C HIS A 130 16.84 -11.23 16.78
N PRO A 131 16.02 -12.22 16.38
CA PRO A 131 15.87 -12.62 15.00
C PRO A 131 14.37 -12.75 14.62
N PRO A 132 14.07 -13.40 13.48
CA PRO A 132 13.15 -13.03 12.37
C PRO A 132 12.13 -11.88 12.50
N PHE A 133 11.61 -11.53 13.67
CA PHE A 133 10.41 -10.72 13.80
C PHE A 133 10.61 -9.24 13.43
N GLU A 134 11.77 -8.65 13.74
CA GLU A 134 12.08 -7.27 13.35
C GLU A 134 12.13 -7.11 11.82
N ARG A 135 12.51 -8.15 11.08
CA ARG A 135 12.48 -8.17 9.61
C ARG A 135 11.06 -8.18 9.08
N ILE A 136 10.18 -9.00 9.68
CA ILE A 136 8.75 -9.03 9.35
C ILE A 136 8.13 -7.65 9.58
N ALA A 137 8.42 -7.02 10.72
CA ALA A 137 7.94 -5.67 11.02
C ALA A 137 8.46 -4.62 10.02
N ALA A 138 9.72 -4.74 9.58
CA ALA A 138 10.29 -3.86 8.57
C ALA A 138 9.64 -4.04 7.18
N ASP A 139 9.41 -5.29 6.76
CA ASP A 139 8.72 -5.60 5.51
C ASP A 139 7.27 -5.08 5.54
N LEU A 140 6.56 -5.23 6.66
CA LEU A 140 5.21 -4.69 6.85
C LEU A 140 5.18 -3.17 6.71
N ARG A 141 6.13 -2.43 7.31
CA ARG A 141 6.21 -0.97 7.12
C ARG A 141 6.46 -0.58 5.67
N ARG A 142 7.39 -1.27 4.99
CA ARG A 142 7.71 -1.00 3.57
C ARG A 142 6.48 -1.25 2.68
N LEU A 143 5.88 -2.42 2.80
CA LEU A 143 4.72 -2.82 1.99
C LEU A 143 3.48 -1.98 2.33
N GLY A 144 3.29 -1.58 3.58
CA GLY A 144 2.22 -0.67 3.99
C GLY A 144 2.36 0.72 3.37
N ALA A 145 3.59 1.25 3.31
CA ALA A 145 3.87 2.50 2.61
C ALA A 145 3.63 2.39 1.10
N ASP A 146 4.05 1.28 0.48
CA ASP A 146 3.79 0.99 -0.94
C ASP A 146 2.29 0.84 -1.23
N ARG A 147 1.52 0.20 -0.34
CA ARG A 147 0.07 0.01 -0.44
C ARG A 147 -0.69 1.34 -0.41
N LEU A 148 -0.29 2.26 0.46
CA LEU A 148 -0.92 3.58 0.63
C LEU A 148 -0.38 4.66 -0.32
N GLY A 149 0.68 4.36 -1.07
CA GLY A 149 1.32 5.29 -1.99
C GLY A 149 0.37 5.73 -3.11
N ILE A 150 0.03 7.02 -3.14
CA ILE A 150 -0.79 7.65 -4.17
C ILE A 150 0.12 8.00 -5.36
N GLY A 151 0.34 7.06 -6.28
CA GLY A 151 1.13 7.30 -7.48
C GLY A 151 0.81 6.29 -8.57
N GLN A 152 0.84 6.71 -9.84
CA GLN A 152 0.48 5.93 -11.04
C GLN A 152 1.12 4.54 -11.08
N ARG A 153 0.47 3.53 -10.49
CA ARG A 153 0.86 2.13 -10.60
C ARG A 153 -0.36 1.34 -11.09
N ASN A 154 -0.12 0.32 -11.90
CA ASN A 154 -1.17 -0.52 -12.52
C ASN A 154 -1.84 -1.42 -11.47
N ASP A 155 -3.12 -1.76 -11.64
CA ASP A 155 -3.91 -2.62 -10.74
C ASP A 155 -3.23 -3.96 -10.41
N VAL A 156 -2.51 -4.52 -11.39
CA VAL A 156 -1.72 -5.76 -11.21
C VAL A 156 -0.63 -5.60 -10.14
N TRP A 157 0.03 -4.45 -10.10
CA TRP A 157 1.05 -4.15 -9.11
C TRP A 157 0.43 -3.96 -7.72
N HIS A 158 -0.70 -3.25 -7.64
CA HIS A 158 -1.45 -3.10 -6.38
C HIS A 158 -1.86 -4.46 -5.81
N GLY A 159 -2.44 -5.34 -6.62
CA GLY A 159 -2.80 -6.70 -6.20
C GLY A 159 -1.59 -7.59 -5.86
N ALA A 160 -0.39 -7.30 -6.38
CA ALA A 160 0.84 -7.98 -5.96
C ALA A 160 1.31 -7.51 -4.58
N VAL A 161 1.25 -6.20 -4.32
CA VAL A 161 1.62 -5.62 -3.01
C VAL A 161 0.67 -6.06 -1.92
N GLU A 162 -0.64 -6.06 -2.18
CA GLU A 162 -1.65 -6.54 -1.22
C GLU A 162 -1.41 -8.00 -0.84
N ARG A 163 -1.16 -8.87 -1.81
CA ARG A 163 -0.83 -10.29 -1.55
C ARG A 163 0.46 -10.44 -0.75
N ALA A 164 1.50 -9.68 -1.09
CA ALA A 164 2.75 -9.71 -0.34
C ALA A 164 2.56 -9.21 1.10
N TYR A 165 1.72 -8.20 1.30
CA TYR A 165 1.37 -7.68 2.61
C TYR A 165 0.63 -8.72 3.46
N ASP A 166 -0.37 -9.39 2.90
CA ASP A 166 -1.13 -10.44 3.59
C ASP A 166 -0.23 -11.63 3.99
N VAL A 167 0.72 -12.01 3.14
CA VAL A 167 1.73 -13.03 3.50
C VAL A 167 2.52 -12.60 4.74
N LYS A 168 2.96 -11.35 4.81
CA LYS A 168 3.73 -10.83 5.95
C LYS A 168 2.90 -10.65 7.21
N LEU A 169 1.63 -10.30 7.09
CA LEU A 169 0.70 -10.30 8.22
C LEU A 169 0.55 -11.69 8.83
N ARG A 170 0.37 -12.72 7.99
CA ARG A 170 0.26 -14.10 8.48
C ARG A 170 1.55 -14.61 9.12
N GLU A 171 2.71 -14.26 8.57
CA GLU A 171 4.00 -14.55 9.23
C GLU A 171 4.09 -13.90 10.62
N ALA A 172 3.65 -12.63 10.76
CA ALA A 172 3.62 -11.94 12.03
C ALA A 172 2.63 -12.58 13.02
N CYS A 173 1.41 -12.90 12.56
CA CYS A 173 0.39 -13.58 13.36
C CYS A 173 0.89 -14.94 13.88
N ARG A 174 1.54 -15.74 13.02
CA ARG A 174 2.12 -17.03 13.43
C ARG A 174 3.22 -16.87 14.47
N ALA A 175 4.05 -15.83 14.36
CA ALA A 175 5.10 -15.55 15.34
C ALA A 175 4.54 -15.13 16.72
N LEU A 176 3.37 -14.47 16.74
CA LEU A 176 2.73 -13.96 17.96
C LEU A 176 1.58 -14.83 18.48
N GLY A 177 1.18 -15.88 17.75
CA GLY A 177 0.06 -16.74 18.11
C GLY A 177 -1.32 -16.07 17.94
N ILE A 178 -1.43 -15.07 17.07
CA ILE A 178 -2.71 -14.38 16.78
C ILE A 178 -3.48 -15.20 15.74
N ALA A 179 -4.77 -15.46 15.99
CA ALA A 179 -5.64 -16.11 15.02
C ALA A 179 -5.95 -15.18 13.84
N GLU A 180 -5.99 -15.72 12.62
CA GLU A 180 -6.21 -14.98 11.37
C GLU A 180 -7.04 -15.80 10.37
N HIS A 181 -7.83 -15.12 9.54
CA HIS A 181 -8.70 -15.75 8.52
C HIS A 181 -8.53 -15.11 7.12
N LEU A 182 -7.35 -14.58 6.81
CA LEU A 182 -7.13 -13.79 5.58
C LEU A 182 -7.33 -14.60 4.28
N GLU A 183 -7.05 -15.91 4.32
CA GLU A 183 -7.22 -16.79 3.14
C GLU A 183 -8.68 -17.15 2.87
N GLU A 184 -9.52 -17.20 3.90
CA GLU A 184 -10.94 -17.58 3.80
C GLU A 184 -11.82 -16.41 3.39
N LEU A 185 -11.46 -15.19 3.81
CA LEU A 185 -12.21 -13.98 3.55
C LEU A 185 -11.87 -13.39 2.19
N THR A 186 -12.81 -12.65 1.61
CA THR A 186 -12.65 -11.99 0.30
C THR A 186 -13.05 -10.51 0.37
N ASP A 187 -12.57 -9.72 -0.59
CA ASP A 187 -12.92 -8.31 -0.75
C ASP A 187 -12.87 -7.49 0.56
N MET A 188 -14.00 -6.94 0.98
CA MET A 188 -14.10 -6.07 2.16
C MET A 188 -13.85 -6.83 3.46
N ASP A 189 -14.32 -8.08 3.57
CA ASP A 189 -14.10 -8.88 4.78
C ASP A 189 -12.61 -9.14 4.99
N ARG A 190 -11.86 -9.32 3.90
CA ARG A 190 -10.40 -9.45 3.96
C ARG A 190 -9.73 -8.15 4.40
N GLU A 191 -10.20 -6.99 3.95
CA GLU A 191 -9.65 -5.69 4.38
C GLU A 191 -10.02 -5.38 5.85
N ILE A 192 -11.23 -5.75 6.30
CA ILE A 192 -11.64 -5.65 7.71
C ILE A 192 -10.74 -6.53 8.58
N GLU A 193 -10.54 -7.79 8.18
CA GLU A 193 -9.64 -8.71 8.89
C GLU A 193 -8.20 -8.20 8.91
N ARG A 194 -7.74 -7.60 7.80
CA ARG A 194 -6.44 -6.94 7.72
C ARG A 194 -6.33 -5.83 8.77
N LEU A 195 -7.31 -4.94 8.86
CA LEU A 195 -7.33 -3.86 9.86
C LEU A 195 -7.40 -4.39 11.30
N ARG A 196 -8.17 -5.45 11.55
CA ARG A 196 -8.21 -6.12 12.86
C ARG A 196 -6.83 -6.65 13.23
N ILE A 197 -6.18 -7.38 12.33
CA ILE A 197 -4.83 -7.93 12.54
C ILE A 197 -3.83 -6.80 12.76
N GLU A 198 -3.86 -5.74 11.95
CA GLU A 198 -2.99 -4.58 12.13
C GLU A 198 -3.17 -3.96 13.53
N GLY A 199 -4.42 -3.88 14.02
CA GLY A 199 -4.74 -3.45 15.38
C GLY A 199 -4.14 -4.35 16.47
N GLU A 200 -4.29 -5.67 16.33
CA GLU A 200 -3.72 -6.67 17.25
C GLU A 200 -2.18 -6.62 17.25
N LEU A 201 -1.56 -6.47 16.09
CA LEU A 201 -0.11 -6.30 15.97
C LEU A 201 0.36 -5.02 16.66
N ILE A 202 -0.36 -3.91 16.50
CA ILE A 202 -0.06 -2.65 17.20
C ILE A 202 -0.22 -2.82 18.72
N ALA A 203 -1.27 -3.52 19.17
CA ALA A 203 -1.48 -3.82 20.58
C ALA A 203 -0.36 -4.70 21.17
N ALA A 204 0.19 -5.61 20.36
CA ALA A 204 1.38 -6.41 20.68
C ALA A 204 2.70 -5.63 20.60
N GLY A 205 2.66 -4.34 20.23
CA GLY A 205 3.83 -3.44 20.19
C GLY A 205 4.52 -3.31 18.83
N VAL A 206 3.94 -3.87 17.76
CA VAL A 206 4.50 -3.76 16.39
C VAL A 206 4.18 -2.39 15.80
N ARG A 207 5.20 -1.70 15.29
CA ARG A 207 5.01 -0.43 14.57
C ARG A 207 4.85 -0.66 13.07
N LEU A 208 3.67 -0.33 12.57
CA LEU A 208 3.27 -0.49 11.16
C LEU A 208 3.34 0.81 10.33
N ARG A 209 3.61 1.96 10.97
CA ARG A 209 3.81 3.28 10.34
C ARG A 209 5.14 3.89 10.79
#